data_AF-A0A532AR90-F1
#
_entry.id   AF-A0A532AR90-F1
#
_cell.length_a   1.000
_cell.length_b   1.000
_cell.length_c   1.000
_cell.angle_alpha   90.00
_cell.angle_beta   90.00
_cell.angle_gamma   90.00
#
_symmetry.space_group_name_H-M   'P 1'
#
loop_
_entity.id
_entity.type
_entity.pdbx_description
1 polymer ?
#
loop_
_entity_poly.entity_id
_entity_poly.type
_entity_poly.pdbx_seq_one_letter_code
_entity_poly.pdbx_strand_id
1 'polypeptide(L)'
;QDADLFLSIHVNSHPQRSVKGIEIYHFGQAKDQRALEVAARENGTPLNSTGVGWEYLVADLLTAKKIEESLELAWTAKEAMVTNLNGHYPLVDHGVKTAPFYVLRYTSMPSILAEIAFISNASEEELLRTNLFTTRVAEALEEGVKSFLTSAKLSER
;
A
#
# COMPACT_ATOMS: atom_id res chain seq x y z
N GLN A 1 -19.55 -6.75 3.24
CA GLN A 1 -20.60 -5.78 3.63
C GLN A 1 -20.03 -4.41 3.38
N ASP A 2 -20.79 -3.58 2.68
CA ASP A 2 -20.32 -2.55 1.75
C ASP A 2 -19.38 -1.51 2.38
N ALA A 3 -18.08 -1.64 2.12
CA ALA A 3 -17.09 -0.63 2.47
C ALA A 3 -16.74 0.21 1.23
N ASP A 4 -16.59 1.51 1.42
CA ASP A 4 -16.26 2.45 0.34
C ASP A 4 -14.79 2.34 -0.12
N LEU A 5 -13.92 1.81 0.74
CA LEU A 5 -12.51 1.54 0.46
C LEU A 5 -11.96 0.44 1.37
N PHE A 6 -10.82 -0.12 1.01
CA PHE A 6 -10.09 -1.12 1.79
C PHE A 6 -8.62 -0.73 1.97
N LEU A 7 -8.15 -0.70 3.22
CA LEU A 7 -6.77 -0.40 3.58
C LEU A 7 -6.18 -1.56 4.39
N SER A 8 -5.23 -2.28 3.81
CA SER A 8 -4.43 -3.28 4.53
C SER A 8 -3.17 -2.61 5.09
N ILE A 9 -2.92 -2.70 6.39
CA ILE A 9 -1.74 -2.09 7.04
C ILE A 9 -0.77 -3.20 7.42
N HIS A 10 0.45 -3.12 6.91
CA HIS A 10 1.51 -4.10 7.10
C HIS A 10 2.79 -3.44 7.58
N VAL A 11 3.67 -4.26 8.14
CA VAL A 11 5.06 -3.89 8.43
C VAL A 11 5.96 -4.85 7.69
N ASN A 12 6.80 -4.30 6.81
CA ASN A 12 7.58 -5.06 5.85
C ASN A 12 8.78 -5.70 6.53
N SER A 13 9.46 -6.56 5.79
CA SER A 13 10.75 -7.13 6.16
C SER A 13 11.63 -7.19 4.90
N HIS A 14 12.92 -6.91 5.07
CA HIS A 14 13.91 -6.92 4.00
C HIS A 14 15.18 -7.67 4.44
N PRO A 15 15.79 -8.50 3.58
CA PRO A 15 17.03 -9.21 3.93
C PRO A 15 18.18 -8.28 4.31
N GLN A 16 18.31 -7.16 3.59
CA GLN A 16 19.20 -6.07 3.97
C GLN A 16 18.55 -5.22 5.07
N ARG A 17 18.99 -5.43 6.32
CA ARG A 17 18.44 -4.79 7.53
C ARG A 17 18.58 -3.26 7.58
N SER A 18 19.38 -2.65 6.71
CA SER A 18 19.50 -1.18 6.62
C SER A 18 18.36 -0.53 5.84
N VAL A 19 17.57 -1.32 5.09
CA VAL A 19 16.38 -0.81 4.39
C VAL A 19 15.36 -0.37 5.41
N LYS A 20 14.71 0.76 5.14
CA LYS A 20 13.70 1.41 5.98
C LYS A 20 12.76 2.24 5.13
N GLY A 21 11.70 2.77 5.71
CA GLY A 21 10.76 3.67 5.06
C GLY A 21 9.43 3.00 4.74
N ILE A 22 8.70 3.60 3.81
CA ILE A 22 7.31 3.24 3.50
C ILE A 22 7.16 2.80 2.05
N GLU A 23 6.24 1.88 1.79
CA GLU A 23 5.82 1.45 0.46
C GLU A 23 4.29 1.34 0.42
N ILE A 24 3.66 1.89 -0.61
CA ILE A 24 2.21 1.73 -0.81
C ILE A 24 1.97 0.89 -2.06
N TYR A 25 1.11 -0.11 -1.97
CA TYR A 25 0.80 -1.02 -3.06
C TYR A 25 -0.68 -0.95 -3.43
N HIS A 26 -0.97 -1.01 -4.73
CA HIS A 26 -2.29 -1.34 -5.25
C HIS A 26 -2.22 -2.64 -6.08
N PHE A 27 -3.37 -3.27 -6.32
CA PHE A 27 -3.43 -4.48 -7.13
C PHE A 27 -3.02 -4.20 -8.58
N GLY A 28 -2.14 -5.04 -9.12
CA GLY A 28 -1.70 -4.95 -10.52
C GLY A 28 -0.48 -5.86 -10.78
N GLN A 29 -0.02 -5.88 -12.04
CA GLN A 29 1.18 -6.65 -12.41
C GLN A 29 2.40 -6.05 -11.70
N ALA A 30 3.22 -6.91 -11.09
CA ALA A 30 4.45 -6.50 -10.43
C ALA A 30 5.40 -5.82 -11.43
N LYS A 31 5.84 -4.59 -11.11
CA LYS A 31 6.78 -3.82 -11.93
C LYS A 31 8.23 -4.26 -11.73
N ASP A 32 8.53 -4.87 -10.60
CA ASP A 32 9.86 -5.37 -10.26
C ASP A 32 9.78 -6.67 -9.46
N GLN A 33 10.92 -7.37 -9.41
CA GLN A 33 11.05 -8.65 -8.72
C GLN A 33 10.79 -8.53 -7.21
N ARG A 34 11.12 -7.38 -6.61
CA ARG A 34 10.97 -7.13 -5.18
C ARG A 34 9.49 -7.04 -4.80
N ALA A 35 8.68 -6.32 -5.57
CA ALA A 35 7.24 -6.24 -5.39
C ALA A 35 6.58 -7.63 -5.51
N LEU A 36 7.07 -8.46 -6.43
CA LEU A 36 6.61 -9.85 -6.58
C LEU A 36 6.97 -10.71 -5.35
N GLU A 37 8.16 -10.52 -4.79
CA GLU A 37 8.60 -11.18 -3.56
C GLU A 37 7.80 -10.78 -2.34
N VAL A 38 7.48 -9.49 -2.19
CA VAL A 38 6.57 -9.03 -1.12
C VAL A 38 5.22 -9.71 -1.30
N ALA A 39 4.61 -9.64 -2.49
CA ALA A 39 3.32 -10.26 -2.74
C ALA A 39 3.32 -11.78 -2.49
N ALA A 40 4.38 -12.49 -2.89
CA ALA A 40 4.52 -13.93 -2.64
C ALA A 40 4.56 -14.26 -1.14
N ARG A 41 5.32 -13.47 -0.38
CA ARG A 41 5.39 -13.63 1.09
C ARG A 41 4.04 -13.36 1.74
N GLU A 42 3.40 -12.23 1.42
CA GLU A 42 2.12 -11.85 2.03
C GLU A 42 0.97 -12.79 1.62
N ASN A 43 1.00 -13.33 0.40
CA ASN A 43 0.02 -14.32 -0.06
C ASN A 43 0.28 -15.74 0.49
N GLY A 44 1.47 -16.01 1.03
CA GLY A 44 1.88 -17.37 1.42
C GLY A 44 2.06 -18.32 0.24
N THR A 45 2.41 -17.80 -0.94
CA THR A 45 2.53 -18.59 -2.19
C THR A 45 3.94 -18.52 -2.76
N PRO A 46 4.42 -19.55 -3.49
CA PRO A 46 5.70 -19.48 -4.20
C PRO A 46 5.73 -18.36 -5.27
N LEU A 47 6.91 -17.83 -5.58
CA LEU A 47 7.11 -16.75 -6.58
C LEU A 47 6.59 -17.09 -7.98
N ASN A 48 6.60 -18.37 -8.36
CA ASN A 48 6.08 -18.82 -9.65
C ASN A 48 4.54 -18.87 -9.68
N SER A 49 3.88 -18.75 -8.52
CA SER A 49 2.44 -18.87 -8.33
C SER A 49 1.77 -17.51 -8.11
N THR A 50 2.55 -16.45 -7.90
CA THR A 50 2.06 -15.06 -7.91
C THR A 50 1.91 -14.49 -9.32
N GLY A 51 2.28 -15.26 -10.35
CA GLY A 51 2.16 -14.90 -11.77
C GLY A 51 0.72 -14.72 -12.21
N VAL A 52 0.34 -13.46 -12.38
CA VAL A 52 -0.96 -12.96 -12.84
C VAL A 52 -1.05 -13.08 -14.37
N GLY A 53 -1.13 -14.30 -14.91
CA GLY A 53 -0.93 -14.59 -16.34
C GLY A 53 -2.10 -14.35 -17.32
N TRP A 54 -3.33 -14.20 -16.87
CA TRP A 54 -4.57 -14.30 -17.66
C TRP A 54 -5.77 -13.57 -17.02
N GLU A 55 -5.74 -13.38 -15.71
CA GLU A 55 -6.76 -12.66 -14.95
C GLU A 55 -6.67 -11.14 -15.13
N TYR A 56 -5.52 -10.59 -15.56
CA TYR A 56 -5.47 -9.21 -16.07
C TYR A 56 -6.18 -9.03 -17.41
N LEU A 57 -6.28 -10.09 -18.22
CA LEU A 57 -6.92 -10.02 -19.53
C LEU A 57 -8.45 -10.02 -19.43
N VAL A 58 -9.01 -10.48 -18.30
CA VAL A 58 -10.45 -10.40 -18.01
C VAL A 58 -10.74 -9.19 -17.10
N ALA A 59 -10.14 -8.04 -17.42
CA ALA A 59 -10.49 -6.79 -16.78
C ALA A 59 -11.77 -6.24 -17.41
N ASP A 60 -12.92 -6.55 -16.81
CA ASP A 60 -14.16 -5.84 -17.03
C ASP A 60 -14.06 -4.38 -16.52
N LEU A 61 -14.94 -3.50 -17.01
CA LEU A 61 -14.90 -2.06 -16.73
C LEU A 61 -14.88 -1.74 -15.22
N LEU A 62 -15.59 -2.54 -14.42
CA LEU A 62 -15.64 -2.39 -12.95
C LEU A 62 -14.26 -2.67 -12.31
N THR A 63 -13.52 -3.66 -12.82
CA THR A 63 -12.15 -3.94 -12.38
C THR A 63 -11.20 -2.80 -12.78
N ALA A 64 -11.36 -2.22 -13.98
CA ALA A 64 -10.54 -1.10 -14.43
C ALA A 64 -10.75 0.15 -13.56
N LYS A 65 -12.02 0.53 -13.29
CA LYS A 65 -12.36 1.67 -12.42
C LYS A 65 -11.79 1.48 -11.00
N LYS A 66 -11.97 0.29 -10.42
CA LYS A 66 -11.41 -0.04 -9.10
C LYS A 66 -9.89 0.16 -9.08
N ILE A 67 -9.17 -0.30 -10.11
CA ILE A 67 -7.71 -0.17 -10.19
C ILE A 67 -7.29 1.31 -10.26
N GLU A 68 -7.99 2.12 -11.05
CA GLU A 68 -7.75 3.55 -11.16
C GLU A 68 -7.97 4.29 -9.82
N GLU A 69 -9.10 4.05 -9.17
CA GLU A 69 -9.40 4.63 -7.85
C GLU A 69 -8.42 4.12 -6.77
N SER A 70 -7.99 2.85 -6.85
CA SER A 70 -6.96 2.31 -5.94
C SER A 70 -5.61 2.99 -6.13
N LEU A 71 -5.27 3.38 -7.36
CA LEU A 71 -4.05 4.13 -7.66
C LEU A 71 -4.12 5.54 -7.07
N GLU A 72 -5.25 6.23 -7.19
CA GLU A 72 -5.46 7.55 -6.58
C GLU A 72 -5.40 7.48 -5.05
N LEU A 73 -6.08 6.49 -4.45
CA LEU A 73 -6.00 6.22 -3.01
C LEU A 73 -4.56 5.94 -2.57
N ALA A 74 -3.78 5.19 -3.36
CA ALA A 74 -2.39 4.91 -3.05
C ALA A 74 -1.53 6.18 -3.05
N TRP A 75 -1.71 7.07 -4.03
CA TRP A 75 -0.96 8.32 -4.11
C TRP A 75 -1.28 9.27 -2.96
N THR A 76 -2.55 9.50 -2.69
CA THR A 76 -2.99 10.37 -1.58
C THR A 76 -2.54 9.85 -0.22
N ALA A 77 -2.62 8.53 0.02
CA ALA A 77 -2.08 7.91 1.23
C ALA A 77 -0.56 8.11 1.35
N LYS A 78 0.19 7.84 0.27
CA LYS A 78 1.65 8.01 0.25
C LYS A 78 2.05 9.46 0.52
N GLU A 79 1.43 10.42 -0.16
CA GLU A 79 1.73 11.85 -0.01
C GLU A 79 1.44 12.36 1.40
N ALA A 80 0.32 11.95 2.00
CA ALA A 80 0.00 12.29 3.37
C ALA A 80 1.01 11.69 4.36
N MET A 81 1.40 10.42 4.18
CA MET A 81 2.44 9.77 4.98
C MET A 81 3.79 10.48 4.87
N VAL A 82 4.25 10.79 3.66
CA VAL A 82 5.50 11.52 3.46
C VAL A 82 5.43 12.89 4.13
N THR A 83 4.35 13.63 3.93
CA THR A 83 4.19 14.99 4.49
C THR A 83 4.22 14.99 6.02
N ASN A 84 3.54 14.04 6.66
CA ASN A 84 3.38 14.00 8.12
C ASN A 84 4.53 13.33 8.87
N LEU A 85 5.28 12.44 8.22
CA LEU A 85 6.37 11.69 8.85
C LEU A 85 7.75 12.28 8.52
N ASN A 86 7.90 12.89 7.36
CA ASN A 86 9.16 13.54 6.99
C ASN A 86 9.46 14.72 7.92
N GLY A 87 10.74 14.92 8.26
CA GLY A 87 11.18 15.91 9.26
C GLY A 87 11.00 15.49 10.72
N HIS A 88 10.13 14.52 11.01
CA HIS A 88 10.02 13.89 12.33
C HIS A 88 10.84 12.59 12.42
N TYR A 89 10.95 11.85 11.31
CA TYR A 89 11.66 10.59 11.22
C TYR A 89 12.56 10.56 9.98
N PRO A 90 13.66 9.78 9.98
CA PRO A 90 14.53 9.64 8.82
C PRO A 90 13.90 8.67 7.80
N LEU A 91 12.79 9.11 7.22
CA LEU A 91 11.89 8.39 6.31
C LEU A 91 12.50 8.24 4.92
N VAL A 92 12.26 7.09 4.29
CA VAL A 92 12.52 6.86 2.86
C VAL A 92 11.20 6.58 2.17
N ASP A 93 10.89 7.34 1.12
CA ASP A 93 9.73 7.11 0.27
C ASP A 93 10.12 6.15 -0.87
N HIS A 94 9.58 4.93 -0.86
CA HIS A 94 9.78 3.95 -1.95
C HIS A 94 8.67 4.01 -3.00
N GLY A 95 7.73 4.94 -2.88
CA GLY A 95 6.71 5.24 -3.87
C GLY A 95 5.48 4.33 -3.81
N VAL A 96 4.58 4.59 -4.77
CA VAL A 96 3.46 3.71 -5.08
C VAL A 96 3.93 2.60 -6.01
N LYS A 97 3.64 1.37 -5.63
CA LYS A 97 4.01 0.14 -6.32
C LYS A 97 2.77 -0.67 -6.68
N THR A 98 3.00 -1.64 -7.54
CA THR A 98 1.96 -2.49 -8.09
C THR A 98 2.37 -3.94 -7.86
N ALA A 99 1.49 -4.78 -7.31
CA ALA A 99 1.76 -6.22 -7.16
C ALA A 99 0.47 -7.05 -6.98
N PRO A 100 0.51 -8.37 -7.24
CA PRO A 100 -0.66 -9.25 -7.19
C PRO A 100 -0.99 -9.73 -5.77
N PHE A 101 -1.25 -8.81 -4.86
CA PHE A 101 -1.69 -9.15 -3.50
C PHE A 101 -3.08 -9.77 -3.51
N TYR A 102 -3.22 -10.96 -2.92
CA TYR A 102 -4.49 -11.67 -2.81
C TYR A 102 -5.53 -10.83 -2.05
N VAL A 103 -5.09 -10.17 -0.97
CA VAL A 103 -5.95 -9.33 -0.13
C VAL A 103 -6.55 -8.13 -0.88
N LEU A 104 -5.86 -7.61 -1.91
CA LEU A 104 -6.33 -6.48 -2.73
C LEU A 104 -7.14 -6.95 -3.95
N ARG A 105 -7.04 -8.23 -4.30
CA ARG A 105 -7.67 -8.76 -5.51
C ARG A 105 -9.17 -8.87 -5.37
N TYR A 106 -9.65 -9.49 -4.30
CA TYR A 106 -11.05 -9.88 -4.14
C TYR A 106 -11.93 -8.83 -3.42
N THR A 107 -11.46 -7.59 -3.37
CA THR A 107 -12.23 -6.43 -2.90
C THR A 107 -13.12 -5.89 -4.04
N SER A 108 -14.31 -5.40 -3.70
CA SER A 108 -15.22 -4.74 -4.66
C SER A 108 -15.04 -3.22 -4.72
N MET A 109 -14.19 -2.67 -3.85
CA MET A 109 -13.93 -1.24 -3.66
C MET A 109 -12.45 -0.93 -3.90
N PRO A 110 -12.08 0.36 -4.03
CA PRO A 110 -10.68 0.79 -4.07
C PRO A 110 -9.89 0.22 -2.90
N SER A 111 -8.70 -0.32 -3.17
CA SER A 111 -7.97 -1.08 -2.17
C SER A 111 -6.46 -0.92 -2.28
N ILE A 112 -5.81 -0.64 -1.15
CA ILE A 112 -4.35 -0.52 -1.05
C ILE A 112 -3.78 -1.34 0.12
N LEU A 113 -2.49 -1.68 0.02
CA LEU A 113 -1.69 -2.23 1.10
C LEU A 113 -0.58 -1.24 1.44
N ALA A 114 -0.55 -0.77 2.67
CA ALA A 114 0.43 0.18 3.18
C ALA A 114 1.47 -0.57 4.04
N GLU A 115 2.70 -0.65 3.55
CA GLU A 115 3.87 -1.06 4.34
C GLU A 115 4.42 0.19 5.04
N ILE A 116 4.16 0.30 6.34
CA ILE A 116 4.39 1.56 7.08
C ILE A 116 5.81 1.70 7.66
N ALA A 117 6.59 0.61 7.64
CA ALA A 117 7.95 0.50 8.14
C ALA A 117 8.51 -0.88 7.78
N PHE A 118 9.80 -1.12 8.04
CA PHE A 118 10.45 -2.42 7.94
C PHE A 118 10.83 -2.96 9.33
N ILE A 119 10.13 -3.99 9.82
CA ILE A 119 10.40 -4.63 11.13
C ILE A 119 11.80 -5.26 11.21
N SER A 120 12.40 -5.57 10.06
CA SER A 120 13.78 -6.07 9.97
C SER A 120 14.84 -5.01 10.34
N ASN A 121 14.48 -3.72 10.28
CA ASN A 121 15.32 -2.60 10.62
C ASN A 121 15.18 -2.26 12.10
N ALA A 122 16.27 -2.36 12.86
CA ALA A 122 16.23 -2.16 14.31
C ALA A 122 15.74 -0.77 14.74
N SER A 123 16.04 0.28 13.96
CA SER A 123 15.57 1.63 14.28
C SER A 123 14.07 1.79 14.05
N GLU A 124 13.52 1.17 13.00
CA GLU A 124 12.08 1.20 12.75
C GLU A 124 11.30 0.27 13.67
N GLU A 125 11.88 -0.88 14.06
CA GLU A 125 11.32 -1.75 15.08
C GLU A 125 11.12 -0.99 16.41
N GLU A 126 12.10 -0.18 16.83
CA GLU A 126 11.98 0.64 18.03
C GLU A 126 10.90 1.72 17.87
N LEU A 127 10.83 2.39 16.70
CA LEU A 127 9.79 3.37 16.42
C LEU A 127 8.38 2.76 16.52
N LEU A 128 8.18 1.57 15.95
CA LEU A 128 6.91 0.84 15.97
C LEU A 128 6.42 0.50 17.39
N ARG A 129 7.30 0.48 18.39
CA ARG A 129 6.93 0.29 19.80
C ARG A 129 6.42 1.56 20.47
N THR A 130 6.60 2.73 19.82
CA THR A 130 6.21 4.02 20.38
C THR A 130 4.80 4.41 19.91
N ASN A 131 3.94 4.76 20.87
CA ASN A 131 2.60 5.27 20.57
C ASN A 131 2.65 6.52 19.69
N LEU A 132 3.66 7.37 19.87
CA LEU A 132 3.82 8.60 19.09
C LEU A 132 3.98 8.30 17.59
N PHE A 133 4.84 7.34 17.23
CA PHE A 133 5.03 6.97 15.83
C PHE A 133 3.78 6.32 15.24
N THR A 134 3.19 5.35 15.94
CA THR A 134 1.98 4.65 15.44
C THR A 134 0.78 5.58 15.31
N THR A 135 0.62 6.55 16.22
CA THR A 135 -0.42 7.59 16.12
C THR A 135 -0.19 8.47 14.91
N ARG A 136 1.03 8.96 14.68
CA ARG A 136 1.34 9.79 13.50
C ARG A 136 1.13 9.05 12.18
N VAL A 137 1.47 7.77 12.12
CA VAL A 137 1.18 6.93 10.95
C VAL A 137 -0.33 6.82 10.71
N ALA A 138 -1.11 6.58 11.77
CA ALA A 138 -2.56 6.47 11.67
C ALA A 138 -3.21 7.80 11.21
N GLU A 139 -2.80 8.93 11.81
CA GLU A 139 -3.26 10.27 11.42
C GLU A 139 -2.91 10.59 9.96
N ALA A 140 -1.70 10.23 9.52
CA ALA A 140 -1.27 10.45 8.15
C ALA A 140 -2.08 9.60 7.14
N LEU A 141 -2.36 8.34 7.46
CA LEU A 141 -3.21 7.49 6.62
C LEU A 141 -4.65 8.01 6.59
N GLU A 142 -5.18 8.49 7.72
CA GLU A 142 -6.50 9.13 7.80
C GLU A 142 -6.58 10.36 6.89
N GLU A 143 -5.56 11.24 6.93
CA GLU A 143 -5.50 12.42 6.07
C GLU A 143 -5.43 12.05 4.58
N GLY A 144 -4.65 11.04 4.22
CA GLY A 144 -4.60 10.51 2.86
C GLY A 144 -5.96 10.02 2.38
N VAL A 145 -6.66 9.25 3.22
CA VAL A 145 -8.03 8.77 2.93
C VAL A 145 -9.02 9.93 2.76
N LYS A 146 -8.97 10.95 3.64
CA LYS A 146 -9.82 12.14 3.50
C LYS A 146 -9.57 12.89 2.21
N SER A 147 -8.30 12.97 1.80
CA SER A 147 -7.88 13.63 0.56
C SER A 147 -8.44 12.90 -0.66
N PHE A 148 -8.30 11.57 -0.71
CA PHE A 148 -8.94 10.72 -1.74
C PHE A 148 -10.46 10.94 -1.81
N LEU A 149 -11.15 10.85 -0.68
CA LEU A 149 -12.61 11.01 -0.64
C LEU A 149 -13.09 12.41 -1.08
N THR A 150 -12.25 13.43 -0.92
CA THR A 150 -12.56 14.79 -1.36
C THR A 150 -12.39 14.94 -2.87
N SER A 151 -11.30 14.40 -3.42
CA SER A 151 -11.05 14.36 -4.87
C SER A 151 -12.09 13.52 -5.61
N ALA A 152 -12.43 12.34 -5.09
CA ALA A 152 -13.45 11.47 -5.67
C ALA A 152 -14.82 12.19 -5.79
N LYS A 153 -15.26 12.87 -4.72
CA LYS A 153 -16.50 13.67 -4.72
C LYS A 153 -16.52 14.82 -5.73
N LEU A 154 -15.36 15.34 -6.11
CA LEU A 154 -15.25 16.37 -7.15
C LEU A 154 -15.37 15.77 -8.56
N SER A 155 -14.93 14.52 -8.76
CA SER A 155 -15.04 13.83 -10.05
C SER A 155 -16.47 13.36 -10.40
N GLU A 156 -17.33 13.20 -9.38
CA GLU A 156 -18.73 12.78 -9.54
C GLU A 156 -19.72 13.95 -9.78
N ARG A 157 -19.24 15.21 -9.77
CA ARG A 157 -20.04 16.42 -10.05
C ARG A 157 -19.88 16.90 -11.48
#